data_AF-A0A6J4MXD5-F1
#
_entry.id   AF-A0A6J4MXD5-F1
#
_cell.length_a   1.000
_cell.length_b   1.000
_cell.length_c   1.000
_cell.angle_alpha   90.00
_cell.angle_beta   90.00
_cell.angle_gamma   90.00
#
_symmetry.space_group_name_H-M   'P 1'
#
loop_
_entity.id
_entity.type
_entity.pdbx_description
1 polymer ?
#
loop_
_entity_poly.entity_id
_entity_poly.type
_entity_poly.pdbx_seq_one_letter_code
_entity_poly.pdbx_strand_id
1 'polypeptide(L)'
;MTERRLEQILARYQNSFTEKIYAEENEEHDILMDVFGISPIIKKENRQYWGRELGMCWQLLVTETCKTYCSSFQPAFKVGSDEPCDLIVDGYAIDTKYRIGSGDSGTLKKFKSYGQLLRTYNYEPVFLILRQDNLPAAITACQVGTWKVYTGEDSFEFIKTISGFDLKSFLIEKVGEFPVYR
;
A
#
# COMPACT_ATOMS: atom_id res chain seq x y z
N MET A 1 20.39 25.28 -35.82
CA MET A 1 20.86 25.39 -34.41
C MET A 1 19.87 24.83 -33.40
N THR A 2 18.57 24.79 -33.69
CA THR A 2 17.51 24.33 -32.78
C THR A 2 17.41 22.80 -32.67
N GLU A 3 17.57 22.08 -33.79
CA GLU A 3 17.45 20.61 -33.85
C GLU A 3 18.57 19.89 -33.09
N ARG A 4 19.81 20.39 -33.18
CA ARG A 4 20.97 19.82 -32.47
C ARG A 4 20.79 19.76 -30.95
N ARG A 5 20.06 20.72 -30.37
CA ARG A 5 19.76 20.74 -28.92
C ARG A 5 18.67 19.71 -28.56
N LEU A 6 17.72 19.47 -29.46
CA LEU A 6 16.73 18.41 -29.31
C LEU A 6 17.40 17.04 -29.42
N GLU A 7 18.29 16.85 -30.40
CA GLU A 7 19.07 15.62 -30.56
C GLU A 7 19.93 15.31 -29.33
N GLN A 8 20.55 16.32 -28.71
CA GLN A 8 21.30 16.14 -27.46
C GLN A 8 20.40 15.70 -26.30
N ILE A 9 19.18 16.23 -26.20
CA ILE A 9 18.20 15.79 -25.21
C ILE A 9 17.81 14.33 -25.47
N LEU A 10 17.50 13.98 -26.72
CA LEU A 10 17.15 12.61 -27.09
C LEU A 10 18.30 11.63 -26.84
N ALA A 11 19.54 11.97 -27.17
CA ALA A 11 20.72 11.15 -26.89
C ALA A 11 20.95 10.95 -25.39
N ARG A 12 20.74 12.01 -24.58
CA ARG A 12 20.81 11.89 -23.11
C ARG A 12 19.77 10.91 -22.58
N TYR A 13 18.54 10.97 -23.08
CA TYR A 13 17.49 10.04 -22.67
C TYR A 13 17.71 8.63 -23.20
N GLN A 14 18.23 8.47 -24.43
CA GLN A 14 18.64 7.18 -24.97
C GLN A 14 19.65 6.48 -24.06
N ASN A 15 20.68 7.21 -23.61
CA ASN A 15 21.66 6.69 -22.66
C ASN A 15 20.99 6.35 -21.33
N SER A 16 20.15 7.24 -20.79
CA SER A 16 19.41 6.99 -19.55
C SER A 16 18.47 5.78 -19.63
N PHE A 17 17.89 5.48 -20.79
CA PHE A 17 17.03 4.31 -21.00
C PHE A 17 17.85 3.02 -21.10
N THR A 18 19.04 3.10 -21.67
CA THR A 18 19.97 1.97 -21.81
C THR A 18 20.65 1.62 -20.49
N GLU A 19 21.06 2.64 -19.72
CA GLU A 19 21.69 2.49 -18.40
C GLU A 19 20.70 2.11 -17.30
N LYS A 20 19.38 2.13 -17.59
CA LYS A 20 18.36 1.72 -16.64
C LYS A 20 18.46 0.21 -16.46
N ILE A 21 19.25 -0.21 -15.49
CA ILE A 21 19.25 -1.56 -14.95
C ILE A 21 17.82 -1.81 -14.48
N TYR A 22 17.11 -2.69 -15.18
CA TYR A 22 15.91 -3.30 -14.63
C TYR A 22 16.40 -4.06 -13.41
N ALA A 23 16.20 -3.51 -12.21
CA ALA A 23 16.36 -4.27 -10.98
C ALA A 23 15.63 -5.60 -11.20
N GLU A 24 16.28 -6.72 -10.89
CA GLU A 24 15.74 -8.07 -11.07
C GLU A 24 14.24 -8.03 -10.79
N GLU A 25 13.46 -8.35 -11.82
CA GLU A 25 12.03 -8.08 -11.82
C GLU A 25 11.43 -8.67 -10.55
N ASN A 26 10.63 -7.90 -9.80
CA ASN A 26 10.13 -8.39 -8.51
C ASN A 26 9.27 -9.66 -8.71
N GLU A 27 9.88 -10.83 -8.48
CA GLU A 27 9.26 -12.16 -8.47
C GLU A 27 8.68 -12.50 -7.09
N GLU A 28 8.71 -11.56 -6.14
CA GLU A 28 8.22 -11.80 -4.79
C GLU A 28 6.70 -11.98 -4.79
N HIS A 29 6.33 -13.18 -4.37
CA HIS A 29 5.01 -13.53 -3.91
C HIS A 29 4.63 -12.74 -2.66
N ASP A 30 3.32 -12.64 -2.42
CA ASP A 30 2.77 -12.25 -1.14
C ASP A 30 1.57 -13.14 -0.81
N ILE A 31 1.16 -13.11 0.45
CA ILE A 31 0.14 -14.02 0.97
C ILE A 31 -1.20 -13.92 0.24
N LEU A 32 -1.60 -12.74 -0.27
CA LEU A 32 -2.84 -12.62 -1.04
C LEU A 32 -2.68 -13.25 -2.42
N MET A 33 -1.51 -13.06 -3.06
CA MET A 33 -1.20 -13.79 -4.30
C MET A 33 -1.30 -15.31 -4.10
N ASP A 34 -0.81 -15.83 -2.98
CA ASP A 34 -0.83 -17.26 -2.69
C ASP A 34 -2.24 -17.79 -2.39
N VAL A 35 -3.08 -17.01 -1.69
CA VAL A 35 -4.52 -17.31 -1.48
C VAL A 35 -5.26 -17.47 -2.82
N PHE A 36 -4.98 -16.59 -3.79
CA PHE A 36 -5.66 -16.58 -5.08
C PHE A 36 -4.95 -17.38 -6.18
N GLY A 37 -3.80 -17.99 -5.88
CA GLY A 37 -2.96 -18.67 -6.90
C GLY A 37 -2.46 -17.72 -8.01
N ILE A 38 -2.31 -16.43 -7.72
CA ILE A 38 -1.84 -15.43 -8.69
C ILE A 38 -0.32 -15.48 -8.72
N SER A 39 0.25 -15.96 -9.82
CA SER A 39 1.71 -15.92 -10.00
C SER A 39 2.22 -14.50 -10.30
N PRO A 40 3.52 -14.22 -10.06
CA PRO A 40 4.15 -12.97 -10.50
C PRO A 40 3.97 -12.72 -12.00
N ILE A 41 3.91 -13.78 -12.82
CA ILE A 41 3.67 -13.69 -14.27
C ILE A 41 2.27 -13.16 -14.55
N ILE A 42 1.24 -13.77 -13.96
CA ILE A 42 -0.17 -13.31 -14.09
C ILE A 42 -0.30 -11.86 -13.64
N LYS A 43 0.38 -11.50 -12.55
CA LYS A 43 0.41 -10.13 -12.03
C LYS A 43 1.08 -9.15 -12.99
N LYS A 44 2.18 -9.56 -13.65
CA LYS A 44 2.93 -8.74 -14.61
C LYS A 44 2.09 -8.36 -15.83
N GLU A 45 1.23 -9.26 -16.31
CA GLU A 45 0.38 -9.00 -17.47
C GLU A 45 -0.55 -7.79 -17.29
N ASN A 46 -1.01 -7.54 -16.05
CA ASN A 46 -1.78 -6.35 -15.73
C ASN A 46 -1.47 -5.83 -14.31
N ARG A 47 -0.26 -5.29 -14.13
CA ARG A 47 0.25 -4.83 -12.83
C ARG A 47 -0.67 -3.83 -12.14
N GLN A 48 -1.27 -2.92 -12.90
CA GLN A 48 -2.14 -1.88 -12.35
C GLN A 48 -3.46 -2.45 -11.85
N TYR A 49 -4.07 -3.36 -12.62
CA TYR A 49 -5.30 -4.05 -12.21
C TYR A 49 -5.07 -4.86 -10.94
N TRP A 50 -4.07 -5.75 -10.96
CA TRP A 50 -3.81 -6.61 -9.81
C TRP A 50 -3.39 -5.83 -8.57
N GLY A 51 -2.61 -4.75 -8.73
CA GLY A 51 -2.29 -3.86 -7.61
C GLY A 51 -3.53 -3.19 -6.99
N ARG A 52 -4.58 -2.93 -7.77
CA ARG A 52 -5.85 -2.37 -7.28
C ARG A 52 -6.71 -3.43 -6.61
N GLU A 53 -6.90 -4.59 -7.23
CA GLU A 53 -7.72 -5.68 -6.68
C GLU A 53 -7.14 -6.22 -5.38
N LEU A 54 -5.84 -6.52 -5.35
CA LEU A 54 -5.16 -6.98 -4.14
C LEU A 54 -5.12 -5.89 -3.06
N GLY A 55 -5.08 -4.61 -3.46
CA GLY A 55 -5.22 -3.46 -2.56
C GLY A 55 -6.59 -3.36 -1.92
N MET A 56 -7.65 -3.48 -2.70
CA MET A 56 -9.01 -3.48 -2.17
C MET A 56 -9.26 -4.70 -1.28
N CYS A 57 -8.77 -5.89 -1.68
CA CYS A 57 -8.85 -7.09 -0.87
C CYS A 57 -8.16 -6.89 0.50
N TRP A 58 -6.94 -6.35 0.50
CA TRP A 58 -6.22 -6.04 1.73
C TRP A 58 -7.00 -5.08 2.64
N GLN A 59 -7.51 -3.98 2.07
CA GLN A 59 -8.33 -3.01 2.81
C GLN A 59 -9.54 -3.69 3.45
N LEU A 60 -10.32 -4.45 2.68
CA LEU A 60 -11.53 -5.12 3.15
C LEU A 60 -11.24 -6.13 4.27
N LEU A 61 -10.16 -6.91 4.15
CA LEU A 61 -9.75 -7.88 5.17
C LEU A 61 -9.40 -7.19 6.50
N VAL A 62 -8.63 -6.10 6.45
CA VAL A 62 -8.27 -5.32 7.63
C VAL A 62 -9.52 -4.68 8.26
N THR A 63 -10.36 -4.03 7.44
CA THR A 63 -11.58 -3.38 7.91
C THR A 63 -12.55 -4.37 8.56
N GLU A 64 -12.83 -5.51 7.92
CA GLU A 64 -13.76 -6.49 8.48
C GLU A 64 -13.17 -7.20 9.71
N THR A 65 -11.85 -7.41 9.77
CA THR A 65 -11.20 -7.90 10.99
C THR A 65 -11.44 -6.93 12.15
N CYS A 66 -11.12 -5.64 11.96
CA CYS A 66 -11.28 -4.65 13.01
C CYS A 66 -12.76 -4.45 13.40
N LYS A 67 -13.66 -4.42 12.43
CA LYS A 67 -15.11 -4.30 12.66
C LYS A 67 -15.68 -5.48 13.44
N THR A 68 -15.15 -6.68 13.23
CA THR A 68 -15.61 -7.90 13.91
C THR A 68 -15.08 -7.99 15.34
N TYR A 69 -13.80 -7.65 15.54
CA TYR A 69 -13.10 -7.95 16.79
C TYR A 69 -12.80 -6.74 17.68
N CYS A 70 -12.87 -5.51 17.18
CA CYS A 70 -12.61 -4.30 17.96
C CYS A 70 -13.90 -3.57 18.31
N SER A 71 -14.21 -3.43 19.61
CA SER A 71 -15.41 -2.71 20.07
C SER A 71 -15.39 -1.20 19.79
N SER A 72 -14.22 -0.62 19.57
CA SER A 72 -14.01 0.80 19.27
C SER A 72 -13.98 1.12 17.77
N PHE A 73 -14.28 0.13 16.92
CA PHE A 73 -14.29 0.31 15.48
C PHE A 73 -15.20 1.46 15.05
N GLN A 74 -14.67 2.29 14.15
CA GLN A 74 -15.42 3.27 13.40
C GLN A 74 -15.05 3.15 11.91
N PRO A 75 -16.01 3.40 11.01
CA PRO A 75 -15.75 3.40 9.57
C PRO A 75 -14.79 4.54 9.18
N ALA A 76 -14.48 4.61 7.90
CA ALA A 76 -13.62 5.63 7.31
C ALA A 76 -13.94 7.06 7.80
N PHE A 77 -12.89 7.81 8.15
CA PHE A 77 -13.02 9.17 8.64
C PHE A 77 -13.24 10.12 7.46
N LYS A 78 -14.26 10.98 7.52
CA LYS A 78 -14.59 11.91 6.43
C LYS A 78 -14.51 13.36 6.87
N VAL A 79 -13.81 14.17 6.07
CA VAL A 79 -13.71 15.62 6.25
C VAL A 79 -14.02 16.30 4.91
N GLY A 80 -15.22 16.87 4.78
CA GLY A 80 -15.69 17.40 3.50
C GLY A 80 -15.79 16.29 2.45
N SER A 81 -15.05 16.43 1.35
CA SER A 81 -14.96 15.42 0.28
C SER A 81 -13.80 14.44 0.43
N ASP A 82 -12.96 14.62 1.45
CA ASP A 82 -11.79 13.79 1.68
C ASP A 82 -12.09 12.66 2.67
N GLU A 83 -11.45 11.52 2.42
CA GLU A 83 -11.43 10.34 3.30
C GLU A 83 -9.96 10.06 3.66
N PRO A 84 -9.44 10.64 4.76
CA PRO A 84 -8.00 10.58 5.07
C PRO A 84 -7.51 9.20 5.55
N CYS A 85 -8.41 8.30 5.95
CA CYS A 85 -8.09 6.94 6.37
C CYS A 85 -9.29 6.00 6.18
N ASP A 86 -9.02 4.70 6.07
CA ASP A 86 -10.01 3.66 5.77
C ASP A 86 -10.86 3.27 6.99
N LEU A 87 -10.32 3.37 8.20
CA LEU A 87 -11.01 3.05 9.46
C LEU A 87 -10.37 3.73 10.68
N ILE A 88 -11.07 3.72 11.82
CA ILE A 88 -10.52 4.12 13.13
C ILE A 88 -10.76 3.00 14.17
N VAL A 89 -9.75 2.72 14.99
CA VAL A 89 -9.81 1.78 16.13
C VAL A 89 -8.94 2.32 17.26
N ASP A 90 -9.46 2.40 18.49
CA ASP A 90 -8.69 2.81 19.69
C ASP A 90 -7.87 4.11 19.52
N GLY A 91 -8.38 5.05 18.73
CA GLY A 91 -7.70 6.32 18.42
C GLY A 91 -6.64 6.22 17.31
N TYR A 92 -6.38 5.04 16.75
CA TYR A 92 -5.62 4.87 15.52
C TYR A 92 -6.49 5.18 14.31
N ALA A 93 -6.07 6.12 13.47
CA ALA A 93 -6.64 6.35 12.15
C ALA A 93 -5.81 5.56 11.11
N ILE A 94 -6.38 4.47 10.62
CA ILE A 94 -5.67 3.45 9.84
C ILE A 94 -6.00 3.61 8.36
N ASP A 95 -4.97 3.74 7.55
CA ASP A 95 -5.05 3.66 6.09
C ASP A 95 -4.25 2.45 5.60
N THR A 96 -4.83 1.70 4.68
CA THR A 96 -4.28 0.43 4.19
C THR A 96 -3.73 0.60 2.78
N LYS A 97 -2.62 -0.07 2.49
CA LYS A 97 -2.04 -0.09 1.15
C LYS A 97 -1.51 -1.48 0.84
N TYR A 98 -1.73 -1.95 -0.37
CA TYR A 98 -1.04 -3.15 -0.83
C TYR A 98 0.47 -2.90 -0.98
N ARG A 99 0.80 -1.76 -1.61
CA ARG A 99 2.16 -1.24 -1.82
C ARG A 99 2.08 0.24 -2.14
N ILE A 100 3.05 1.03 -1.72
CA ILE A 100 3.22 2.43 -2.15
C ILE A 100 4.30 2.50 -3.24
N GLY A 101 3.85 2.35 -4.49
CA GLY A 101 4.71 2.40 -5.67
C GLY A 101 4.86 3.76 -6.33
N SER A 102 4.06 4.74 -5.91
CA SER A 102 4.00 6.06 -6.54
C SER A 102 4.87 7.07 -5.79
N GLY A 103 5.75 7.73 -6.54
CA GLY A 103 6.44 8.95 -6.12
C GLY A 103 5.76 10.21 -6.66
N ASP A 104 4.53 10.11 -7.18
CA ASP A 104 3.83 11.25 -7.74
C ASP A 104 3.66 12.35 -6.69
N SER A 105 4.03 13.57 -7.07
CA SER A 105 4.08 14.71 -6.15
C SER A 105 2.74 15.02 -5.49
N GLY A 106 1.60 14.75 -6.16
CA GLY A 106 0.27 14.91 -5.60
C GLY A 106 -0.01 13.87 -4.51
N THR A 107 0.36 12.62 -4.76
CA THR A 107 0.23 11.52 -3.78
C THR A 107 1.07 11.80 -2.53
N LEU A 108 2.34 12.19 -2.70
CA LEU A 108 3.23 12.47 -1.57
C LEU A 108 2.78 13.68 -0.74
N LYS A 109 2.19 14.70 -1.38
CA LYS A 109 1.59 15.85 -0.68
C LYS A 109 0.38 15.41 0.15
N LYS A 110 -0.48 14.55 -0.38
CA LYS A 110 -1.65 14.03 0.34
C LYS A 110 -1.25 13.24 1.59
N PHE A 111 -0.25 12.35 1.49
CA PHE A 111 0.25 11.63 2.67
C PHE A 111 0.71 12.59 3.76
N LYS A 112 1.45 13.64 3.40
CA LYS A 112 1.90 14.64 4.38
C LYS A 112 0.73 15.39 5.02
N SER A 113 -0.22 15.86 4.22
CA SER A 113 -1.34 16.65 4.73
C SER A 113 -2.32 15.83 5.57
N TYR A 114 -2.65 14.61 5.15
CA TYR A 114 -3.67 13.80 5.83
C TYR A 114 -3.20 13.31 7.20
N GLY A 115 -1.93 12.92 7.35
CA GLY A 115 -1.43 12.51 8.67
C GLY A 115 -1.44 13.67 9.67
N GLN A 116 -1.06 14.88 9.24
CA GLN A 116 -1.18 16.09 10.05
C GLN A 116 -2.63 16.42 10.40
N LEU A 117 -3.56 16.30 9.44
CA LEU A 117 -4.99 16.52 9.66
C LEU A 117 -5.54 15.56 10.71
N LEU A 118 -5.25 14.27 10.61
CA LEU A 118 -5.72 13.26 11.56
C LEU A 118 -5.26 13.57 12.99
N ARG A 119 -4.05 14.10 13.17
CA ARG A 119 -3.54 14.57 14.47
C ARG A 119 -4.34 15.73 15.05
N THR A 120 -4.88 16.64 14.22
CA THR A 120 -5.74 17.74 14.73
C THR A 120 -7.06 17.23 15.30
N TYR A 121 -7.47 16.02 14.90
CA TYR A 121 -8.62 15.31 15.46
C TYR A 121 -8.22 14.32 16.58
N ASN A 122 -6.99 14.43 17.09
CA ASN A 122 -6.45 13.61 18.17
C ASN A 122 -6.37 12.11 17.84
N TYR A 123 -6.26 11.77 16.55
CA TYR A 123 -5.98 10.41 16.09
C TYR A 123 -4.49 10.20 15.83
N GLU A 124 -4.03 8.97 16.03
CA GLU A 124 -2.70 8.48 15.66
C GLU A 124 -2.74 7.91 14.23
N PRO A 125 -2.10 8.55 13.23
CA PRO A 125 -2.14 8.06 11.84
C PRO A 125 -1.26 6.82 11.68
N VAL A 126 -1.82 5.76 11.10
CA VAL A 126 -1.16 4.47 10.88
C VAL A 126 -1.35 4.02 9.43
N PHE A 127 -0.26 3.66 8.76
CA PHE A 127 -0.28 2.92 7.51
C PHE A 127 -0.03 1.44 7.76
N LEU A 128 -0.92 0.59 7.25
CA LEU A 128 -0.72 -0.86 7.20
C LEU A 128 -0.49 -1.28 5.74
N ILE A 129 0.77 -1.53 5.43
CA ILE A 129 1.20 -1.87 4.08
C ILE A 129 1.47 -3.38 3.99
N LEU A 130 0.84 -4.07 3.04
CA LEU A 130 1.03 -5.52 2.91
C LEU A 130 2.45 -5.86 2.43
N ARG A 131 2.94 -5.21 1.37
CA ARG A 131 4.25 -5.51 0.79
C ARG A 131 5.37 -4.65 1.37
N GLN A 132 6.60 -5.13 1.26
CA GLN A 132 7.81 -4.43 1.72
C GLN A 132 8.53 -3.65 0.61
N ASP A 133 8.26 -3.95 -0.65
CA ASP A 133 8.92 -3.37 -1.83
C ASP A 133 8.43 -1.96 -2.20
N ASN A 134 8.21 -1.10 -1.19
CA ASN A 134 7.70 0.25 -1.34
C ASN A 134 8.76 1.24 -1.85
N LEU A 135 8.32 2.32 -2.51
CA LEU A 135 9.24 3.38 -2.93
C LEU A 135 9.78 4.13 -1.70
N PRO A 136 11.11 4.20 -1.46
CA PRO A 136 11.67 4.79 -0.25
C PRO A 136 11.24 6.25 -0.02
N ALA A 137 11.23 7.06 -1.08
CA ALA A 137 10.80 8.46 -1.00
C ALA A 137 9.34 8.61 -0.54
N ALA A 138 8.48 7.64 -0.85
CA ALA A 138 7.09 7.65 -0.42
C ALA A 138 6.95 7.29 1.06
N ILE A 139 7.74 6.33 1.55
CA ILE A 139 7.81 6.01 2.99
C ILE A 139 8.29 7.22 3.79
N THR A 140 9.34 7.91 3.32
CA THR A 140 9.80 9.16 3.94
C THR A 140 8.71 10.23 3.97
N ALA A 141 7.91 10.36 2.90
CA ALA A 141 6.80 11.32 2.88
C ALA A 141 5.72 10.98 3.92
N CYS A 142 5.42 9.69 4.13
CA CYS A 142 4.48 9.24 5.17
C CYS A 142 5.02 9.58 6.56
N GLN A 143 6.29 9.27 6.83
CA GLN A 143 6.93 9.58 8.13
C GLN A 143 6.94 11.09 8.41
N VAL A 144 7.27 11.92 7.42
CA VAL A 144 7.17 13.39 7.51
C VAL A 144 5.73 13.84 7.77
N GLY A 145 4.75 13.13 7.21
CA GLY A 145 3.33 13.32 7.49
C GLY A 145 2.87 12.86 8.87
N THR A 146 3.78 12.39 9.74
CA THR A 146 3.52 11.86 11.09
C THR A 146 2.83 10.49 11.15
N TRP A 147 2.81 9.77 10.02
CA TRP A 147 2.31 8.41 9.97
C TRP A 147 3.29 7.43 10.62
N LYS A 148 2.78 6.53 11.45
CA LYS A 148 3.45 5.27 11.76
C LYS A 148 3.24 4.33 10.58
N VAL A 149 4.31 3.73 10.08
CA VAL A 149 4.26 2.87 8.90
C VAL A 149 4.67 1.47 9.31
N TYR A 150 3.77 0.51 9.09
CA TYR A 150 4.04 -0.92 9.24
C TYR A 150 3.99 -1.57 7.86
N THR A 151 4.91 -2.50 7.61
CA THR A 151 5.05 -3.16 6.30
C THR A 151 5.26 -4.66 6.46
N GLY A 152 4.63 -5.48 5.62
CA GLY A 152 4.80 -6.94 5.69
C GLY A 152 4.34 -7.49 7.03
N GLU A 153 5.22 -8.23 7.70
CA GLU A 153 4.94 -8.85 8.99
C GLU A 153 4.45 -7.86 10.04
N ASP A 154 5.05 -6.68 10.10
CA ASP A 154 4.70 -5.69 11.12
C ASP A 154 3.24 -5.22 10.98
N SER A 155 2.68 -5.23 9.76
CA SER A 155 1.27 -4.92 9.54
C SER A 155 0.37 -5.99 10.15
N PHE A 156 0.73 -7.26 10.00
CA PHE A 156 -0.02 -8.38 10.59
C PHE A 156 0.07 -8.38 12.11
N GLU A 157 1.26 -8.16 12.67
CA GLU A 157 1.46 -8.07 14.11
C GLU A 157 0.68 -6.89 14.72
N PHE A 158 0.64 -5.75 14.02
CA PHE A 158 -0.19 -4.62 14.45
C PHE A 158 -1.68 -5.00 14.47
N ILE A 159 -2.21 -5.61 13.40
CA ILE A 159 -3.62 -6.04 13.32
C ILE A 159 -3.93 -7.01 14.45
N LYS A 160 -3.07 -8.02 14.66
CA LYS A 160 -3.24 -9.00 15.74
C LYS A 160 -3.22 -8.34 17.11
N THR A 161 -2.36 -7.35 17.32
CA THR A 161 -2.28 -6.60 18.58
C THR A 161 -3.57 -5.82 18.85
N ILE A 162 -4.12 -5.11 17.86
CA ILE A 162 -5.30 -4.25 18.07
C ILE A 162 -6.62 -5.03 18.07
N SER A 163 -6.68 -6.18 17.38
CA SER A 163 -7.91 -6.94 17.20
C SER A 163 -7.95 -8.25 17.97
N GLY A 164 -6.80 -8.78 18.40
CA GLY A 164 -6.69 -10.13 18.95
C GLY A 164 -6.81 -11.25 17.91
N PHE A 165 -7.06 -10.93 16.63
CA PHE A 165 -7.24 -11.90 15.56
C PHE A 165 -5.97 -12.06 14.72
N ASP A 166 -5.53 -13.31 14.51
CA ASP A 166 -4.36 -13.64 13.71
C ASP A 166 -4.74 -13.75 12.22
N LEU A 167 -4.86 -12.59 11.57
CA LEU A 167 -5.23 -12.51 10.15
C LEU A 167 -4.21 -13.22 9.25
N LYS A 168 -2.93 -13.22 9.61
CA LYS A 168 -1.89 -13.89 8.83
C LYS A 168 -2.11 -15.40 8.83
N SER A 169 -2.26 -16.00 10.00
CA SER A 169 -2.47 -17.45 10.13
C SER A 169 -3.75 -17.87 9.40
N PHE A 170 -4.81 -17.09 9.53
CA PHE A 170 -6.03 -17.29 8.75
C PHE A 170 -5.76 -17.32 7.24
N LEU A 171 -5.04 -16.34 6.69
CA LEU A 171 -4.75 -16.31 5.26
C LEU A 171 -3.82 -17.45 4.80
N ILE A 172 -2.88 -17.88 5.65
CA ILE A 172 -2.03 -19.05 5.37
C ILE A 172 -2.88 -20.31 5.21
N GLU A 173 -3.89 -20.50 6.06
CA GLU A 173 -4.83 -21.63 5.95
C GLU A 173 -5.68 -21.57 4.67
N LYS A 174 -5.80 -20.39 4.05
CA LYS A 174 -6.57 -20.14 2.82
C LYS A 174 -5.75 -20.18 1.54
N VAL A 175 -4.46 -20.49 1.61
CA VAL A 175 -3.58 -20.58 0.43
C VAL A 175 -4.15 -21.58 -0.57
N GLY A 176 -4.36 -21.11 -1.81
CA GLY A 176 -4.90 -21.91 -2.90
C GLY A 176 -6.39 -22.29 -2.79
N GLU A 177 -7.12 -21.83 -1.77
CA GLU A 177 -8.55 -22.13 -1.60
C GLU A 177 -9.42 -21.31 -2.56
N PHE A 178 -8.92 -20.17 -3.06
CA PHE A 178 -9.67 -19.24 -3.92
C PHE A 178 -8.97 -19.00 -5.28
N PRO A 179 -8.62 -20.04 -6.05
CA PRO A 179 -7.80 -19.88 -7.24
C PRO A 179 -8.52 -19.04 -8.31
N VAL A 180 -7.79 -18.08 -8.90
CA VAL A 180 -8.25 -17.37 -10.09
C VAL A 180 -7.90 -18.18 -11.33
N TYR A 181 -8.91 -18.81 -11.93
CA TYR A 181 -8.78 -19.46 -13.23
C TYR A 181 -8.85 -18.43 -14.35
N ARG A 182 -7.96 -18.56 -15.34
CA ARG A 182 -7.97 -17.80 -16.59
C ARG A 182 -8.11 -18.74 -17.77
#